data_AF-A0A1F6PD21-F1
#
_entry.id   AF-A0A1F6PD21-F1
#
_cell.length_a   1.000
_cell.length_b   1.000
_cell.length_c   1.000
_cell.angle_alpha   90.00
_cell.angle_beta   90.00
_cell.angle_gamma   90.00
#
_symmetry.space_group_name_H-M   'P 1'
#
loop_
_entity.id
_entity.type
_entity.pdbx_description
1 polymer ?
#
loop_
_entity_poly.entity_id
_entity_poly.type
_entity_poly.pdbx_seq_one_letter_code
_entity_poly.pdbx_strand_id
1 'polypeptide(L)'
;MTPEISLTEKQLAQLLLAPKSEKVMMTLMRALFTPAEREQLALRWQIVKLLNSGLTQRAVAKKLKISIMKVSRGARELYDPKGGFNQILKKIKK
;
A
#
# COMPACT_ATOMS: atom_id res chain seq x y z
N MET A 1 33.79 -5.26 -0.08
CA MET A 1 32.80 -6.08 -0.81
C MET A 1 31.44 -5.83 -0.19
N THR A 2 30.70 -4.86 -0.71
CA THR A 2 29.25 -4.79 -0.49
C THR A 2 28.62 -5.89 -1.35
N PRO A 3 27.70 -6.71 -0.81
CA PRO A 3 27.02 -7.70 -1.63
C PRO A 3 26.22 -6.98 -2.72
N GLU A 4 26.44 -7.37 -3.97
CA GLU A 4 25.68 -6.94 -5.14
C GLU A 4 24.29 -7.57 -5.06
N ILE A 5 23.44 -7.03 -4.19
CA ILE A 5 22.04 -7.45 -4.10
C ILE A 5 21.28 -6.72 -5.20
N SER A 6 21.34 -7.23 -6.45
CA SER A 6 20.39 -6.84 -7.48
C SER A 6 19.11 -7.69 -7.35
N LEU A 7 18.43 -7.57 -6.20
CA LEU A 7 17.10 -8.14 -6.10
C LEU A 7 16.20 -7.33 -7.04
N THR A 8 15.82 -7.92 -8.16
CA THR A 8 14.97 -7.26 -9.14
C THR A 8 13.56 -7.10 -8.58
N GLU A 9 12.83 -6.05 -8.98
CA GLU A 9 11.43 -5.82 -8.61
C GLU A 9 10.56 -7.08 -8.86
N LYS A 10 10.90 -7.83 -9.91
CA LYS A 10 10.27 -9.10 -10.26
C LYS A 10 10.44 -10.19 -9.19
N GLN A 11 11.63 -10.34 -8.61
CA GLN A 11 11.87 -11.33 -7.54
C GLN A 11 11.12 -10.96 -6.27
N LEU A 12 11.07 -9.67 -5.91
CA LEU A 12 10.26 -9.21 -4.78
C LEU A 12 8.78 -9.49 -5.02
N ALA A 13 8.26 -9.21 -6.22
CA ALA A 13 6.88 -9.51 -6.57
C ALA A 13 6.57 -11.01 -6.47
N GLN A 14 7.47 -11.88 -6.95
CA GLN A 14 7.33 -13.34 -6.82
C GLN A 14 7.30 -13.79 -5.36
N LEU A 15 8.17 -13.24 -4.51
CA LEU A 15 8.17 -13.51 -3.07
C LEU A 15 6.84 -13.11 -2.42
N LEU A 16 6.32 -11.92 -2.73
CA LEU A 16 5.07 -11.42 -2.19
C LEU A 16 3.82 -12.18 -2.69
N LEU A 17 3.92 -12.89 -3.82
CA LEU A 17 2.87 -13.74 -4.38
C LEU A 17 2.90 -15.21 -3.89
N ALA A 18 3.99 -15.63 -3.24
CA ALA A 18 4.18 -17.01 -2.80
C ALA A 18 3.19 -17.47 -1.69
N PRO A 19 2.86 -16.64 -0.67
CA PRO A 19 1.94 -17.04 0.39
C PRO A 19 0.56 -17.46 -0.13
N LYS A 20 0.03 -18.58 0.37
CA LYS A 20 -1.30 -19.13 0.00
C LYS A 20 -2.40 -18.83 1.02
N SER A 21 -2.08 -18.14 2.10
CA SER A 21 -3.05 -17.71 3.12
C SER A 21 -2.64 -16.38 3.73
N GLU A 22 -3.63 -15.67 4.28
CA GLU A 22 -3.41 -14.40 4.97
C GLU A 22 -2.43 -14.58 6.15
N LYS A 23 -2.56 -15.65 6.93
CA LYS A 23 -1.67 -15.95 8.05
C LYS A 23 -0.20 -16.03 7.63
N VAL A 24 0.09 -16.72 6.52
CA VAL A 24 1.47 -16.85 6.01
C VAL A 24 1.97 -15.50 5.48
N MET A 25 1.12 -14.75 4.78
CA MET A 25 1.46 -13.41 4.29
C MET A 25 1.77 -12.44 5.45
N MET A 26 0.98 -12.47 6.53
CA MET A 26 1.23 -11.63 7.71
C MET A 26 2.57 -11.96 8.37
N THR A 27 2.94 -13.24 8.46
CA THR A 27 4.26 -13.65 8.97
C THR A 27 5.38 -13.17 8.07
N LEU A 28 5.23 -13.31 6.74
CA LEU A 28 6.21 -12.78 5.78
C LEU A 28 6.36 -11.26 5.89
N MET A 29 5.25 -10.51 5.97
CA MET A 29 5.29 -9.06 6.14
C MET A 29 5.96 -8.63 7.44
N ARG A 30 5.81 -9.41 8.52
CA ARG A 30 6.50 -9.14 9.79
C ARG A 30 8.01 -9.37 9.71
N ALA A 31 8.45 -10.28 8.85
CA ALA A 31 9.87 -10.53 8.58
C ALA A 31 10.49 -9.50 7.61
N LEU A 32 9.72 -9.04 6.61
CA LEU A 32 10.20 -8.10 5.59
C LEU A 32 10.23 -6.64 6.04
N PHE A 33 9.26 -6.23 6.86
CA PHE A 33 9.05 -4.83 7.19
C PHE A 33 9.10 -4.62 8.70
N THR A 34 9.64 -3.49 9.12
CA THR A 34 9.54 -3.00 10.50
C THR A 34 8.09 -2.72 10.89
N PRO A 35 7.76 -2.65 12.20
CA PRO A 35 6.42 -2.26 12.65
C PRO A 35 5.94 -0.94 12.03
N ALA A 36 6.80 0.08 12.01
CA ALA A 36 6.48 1.39 11.47
C ALA A 36 6.18 1.37 9.96
N GLU A 37 6.93 0.58 9.17
CA GLU A 37 6.68 0.44 7.73
C GLU A 37 5.34 -0.26 7.46
N ARG A 38 4.99 -1.30 8.23
CA ARG A 38 3.68 -1.95 8.10
C ARG A 38 2.53 -1.00 8.38
N GLU A 39 2.65 -0.18 9.41
CA GLU A 39 1.66 0.87 9.71
C GLU A 39 1.55 1.88 8.57
N GLN A 40 2.67 2.29 7.98
CA GLN A 40 2.66 3.20 6.83
C GLN A 40 2.01 2.58 5.60
N LEU A 41 2.28 1.31 5.29
CA LEU A 41 1.64 0.60 4.18
C LEU A 41 0.12 0.49 4.39
N ALA A 42 -0.30 0.13 5.61
CA ALA A 42 -1.71 0.07 5.98
C ALA A 42 -2.39 1.46 5.87
N LEU A 43 -1.72 2.51 6.35
CA LEU A 43 -2.21 3.89 6.27
C LEU A 43 -2.38 4.34 4.82
N ARG A 44 -1.41 4.05 3.94
CA ARG A 44 -1.51 4.35 2.49
C ARG A 44 -2.74 3.70 1.89
N TRP A 45 -2.98 2.43 2.20
CA TRP A 45 -4.16 1.72 1.70
C TRP A 45 -5.47 2.28 2.24
N GLN A 46 -5.53 2.68 3.52
CA GLN A 46 -6.70 3.34 4.09
C GLN A 46 -7.01 4.69 3.43
N ILE A 47 -5.98 5.51 3.17
CA ILE A 47 -6.11 6.76 2.41
C ILE A 47 -6.73 6.48 1.05
N VAL A 48 -6.17 5.50 0.33
CA VAL A 48 -6.66 5.09 -1.00
C VAL A 48 -8.13 4.69 -0.96
N LYS A 49 -8.54 3.83 -0.02
CA LYS A 49 -9.93 3.38 0.11
C LYS A 49 -10.91 4.53 0.36
N LEU A 50 -10.56 5.45 1.25
CA LEU A 50 -11.44 6.58 1.61
C LEU A 50 -11.57 7.59 0.48
N LEU A 51 -10.47 7.88 -0.24
CA LEU A 51 -10.51 8.75 -1.41
C LEU A 51 -11.38 8.13 -2.52
N ASN A 52 -11.21 6.83 -2.78
CA ASN A 52 -12.02 6.10 -3.77
C ASN A 52 -13.49 5.92 -3.34
N SER A 53 -13.84 6.11 -2.07
CA SER A 53 -15.23 6.18 -1.62
C SER A 53 -15.83 7.59 -1.71
N GLY A 54 -15.13 8.54 -2.35
CA GLY A 54 -15.61 9.90 -2.60
C GLY A 54 -15.29 10.93 -1.51
N LEU A 55 -14.52 10.58 -0.48
CA LEU A 55 -14.13 11.57 0.53
C LEU A 55 -13.06 12.52 -0.04
N THR A 56 -13.18 13.80 0.30
CA THR A 56 -12.13 14.79 -0.01
C THR A 56 -10.85 14.52 0.79
N GLN A 57 -9.70 14.96 0.29
CA GLN A 57 -8.43 14.81 1.01
C GLN A 57 -8.48 15.42 2.43
N ARG A 58 -9.20 16.54 2.61
CA ARG A 58 -9.41 17.17 3.91
C ARG A 58 -10.24 16.30 4.85
N ALA A 59 -11.31 15.69 4.35
CA ALA A 59 -12.13 14.76 5.13
C ALA A 59 -11.33 13.51 5.53
N VAL A 60 -10.50 12.97 4.64
CA VAL A 60 -9.59 11.85 4.93
C VAL A 60 -8.57 12.23 6.01
N ALA A 61 -7.93 13.39 5.89
CA ALA A 61 -6.97 13.89 6.89
C ALA A 61 -7.60 13.98 8.28
N LYS A 62 -8.81 14.55 8.38
CA LYS A 62 -9.58 14.64 9.63
C LYS A 62 -9.94 13.25 10.17
N LYS A 63 -10.42 12.34 9.32
CA LYS A 63 -10.86 11.00 9.71
C LYS A 63 -9.71 10.13 10.23
N LEU A 64 -8.56 10.20 9.58
CA LEU A 64 -7.37 9.41 9.93
C LEU A 64 -6.46 10.13 10.94
N LYS A 65 -6.81 11.35 11.36
CA LYS A 65 -6.00 12.20 12.28
C LYS A 65 -4.55 12.38 11.79
N ILE A 66 -4.38 12.64 10.49
CA ILE A 66 -3.09 12.87 9.85
C ILE A 66 -3.07 14.21 9.12
N SER A 67 -1.88 14.70 8.78
CA SER A 67 -1.74 15.91 7.99
C SER A 67 -2.23 15.74 6.55
N ILE A 68 -2.72 16.83 5.96
CA ILE A 68 -3.14 16.86 4.55
C ILE A 68 -2.01 16.42 3.61
N MET A 69 -0.75 16.78 3.92
CA MET A 69 0.43 16.39 3.15
C MET A 69 0.67 14.88 3.11
N LYS A 70 0.31 14.15 4.19
CA LYS A 70 0.37 12.69 4.21
C LYS A 70 -0.70 12.09 3.29
N VAL A 71 -1.90 12.69 3.26
CA VAL A 71 -2.97 12.29 2.34
C VAL A 71 -2.59 12.53 0.89
N SER A 72 -2.10 13.73 0.55
CA SER A 72 -1.78 14.10 -0.84
C SER A 72 -0.70 13.21 -1.46
N ARG A 73 0.28 12.73 -0.67
CA ARG A 73 1.28 11.77 -1.14
C ARG A 73 0.66 10.40 -1.47
N GLY A 74 -0.23 9.88 -0.61
CA GLY A 74 -0.96 8.65 -0.90
C GLY A 74 -1.97 8.78 -2.05
N ALA A 75 -2.57 9.97 -2.20
CA ALA A 75 -3.54 10.26 -3.25
C ALA A 75 -2.93 10.27 -4.66
N ARG A 76 -1.64 10.60 -4.79
CA ARG A 76 -0.97 10.70 -6.09
C ARG A 76 -1.03 9.39 -6.88
N GLU A 77 -0.91 8.26 -6.18
CA GLU A 77 -0.98 6.92 -6.76
C GLU A 77 -2.36 6.57 -7.34
N LEU A 78 -3.42 7.35 -7.02
CA LEU A 78 -4.75 7.19 -7.61
C LEU A 78 -4.97 8.00 -8.88
N TYR A 79 -4.09 8.97 -9.19
CA TYR A 79 -4.24 9.78 -10.40
C TYR A 79 -3.93 9.01 -11.67
N ASP A 80 -3.14 7.94 -11.60
CA ASP A 80 -2.92 7.05 -12.74
C ASP A 80 -4.06 6.01 -12.83
N PRO A 81 -4.96 6.09 -13.83
CA PRO A 81 -6.04 5.13 -14.00
C PRO A 81 -5.57 3.69 -14.25
N LYS A 82 -4.31 3.53 -14.71
CA LYS A 82 -3.63 2.25 -14.94
C LYS A 82 -2.78 1.82 -13.74
N GLY A 83 -2.66 2.65 -12.70
CA GLY A 83 -1.87 2.39 -11.51
C GLY A 83 -2.36 1.18 -10.71
N GLY A 84 -1.43 0.55 -9.97
CA GLY A 84 -1.70 -0.70 -9.23
C GLY A 84 -2.91 -0.62 -8.29
N PHE A 85 -3.08 0.49 -7.57
CA PHE A 85 -4.23 0.66 -6.67
C PHE A 85 -5.56 0.70 -7.42
N ASN A 86 -5.65 1.39 -8.56
CA ASN A 86 -6.88 1.45 -9.35
C ASN A 86 -7.24 0.08 -9.93
N GLN A 87 -6.25 -0.73 -10.31
CA GLN A 87 -6.50 -2.11 -10.74
C GLN A 87 -7.04 -2.99 -9.61
N ILE A 88 -6.46 -2.90 -8.40
CA ILE A 88 -6.91 -3.68 -7.23
C ILE A 88 -8.29 -3.23 -6.75
N LEU A 89 -8.55 -1.92 -6.69
CA LEU A 89 -9.85 -1.38 -6.30
C LEU A 89 -10.99 -1.87 -7.21
N LYS A 90 -10.75 -2.02 -8.51
CA LYS A 90 -11.72 -2.62 -9.45
C LYS A 90 -11.99 -4.09 -9.16
N LYS A 91 -10.99 -4.85 -8.72
CA LYS A 91 -11.13 -6.27 -8.36
C LYS A 91 -11.90 -6.48 -7.05
N ILE A 92 -11.70 -5.61 -6.05
CA ILE A 92 -12.36 -5.71 -4.73
C ILE A 92 -13.83 -5.24 -4.78
N LYS A 93 -14.18 -4.36 -5.73
CA LYS A 93 -15.57 -3.89 -5.93
C LYS A 93 -16.46 -4.88 -6.71
N LYS A 94 -15.87 -5.91 -7.32
CA LYS A 94 -16.57 -7.03 -7.95
C LYS A 94 -16.85 -8.11 -6.90
#